data_AF-A0A8F1M974-F1
#
_entry.id   AF-A0A8F1M974-F1
#
_cell.length_a   1.000
_cell.length_b   1.000
_cell.length_c   1.000
_cell.angle_alpha   90.00
_cell.angle_beta   90.00
_cell.angle_gamma   90.00
#
_symmetry.space_group_name_H-M   'P 1'
#
loop_
_entity.id
_entity.type
_entity.pdbx_description
1 polymer ?
#
loop_
_entity_poly.entity_id
_entity_poly.type
_entity_poly.pdbx_seq_one_letter_code
_entity_poly.pdbx_strand_id
1 'polypeptide(L)'
;MVDLDELRREIVLAVSQSKSPREFLRDRRLRELYDQIKSLPPVERGPFGKQINELKQAIEQAIDVRLEELEKVDLKPIDVTAPMDVNSPKA
;
A
#
# COMPACT_ATOMS: atom_id res chain seq x y z
N MET A 1 23.95 2.77 -10.89
CA MET A 1 22.91 1.76 -11.20
C MET A 1 21.84 1.92 -10.14
N VAL A 2 20.57 2.05 -10.52
CA VAL A 2 19.48 2.02 -9.55
C VAL A 2 19.18 0.56 -9.31
N ASP A 3 19.52 0.04 -8.14
CA ASP A 3 19.20 -1.33 -7.76
C ASP A 3 17.71 -1.43 -7.45
N LEU A 4 16.96 -2.14 -8.30
CA LEU A 4 15.52 -2.36 -8.09
C LEU A 4 15.24 -3.06 -6.75
N ASP A 5 16.13 -3.97 -6.34
CA ASP A 5 16.03 -4.67 -5.06
C ASP A 5 16.19 -3.74 -3.86
N GLU A 6 17.06 -2.73 -3.97
CA GLU A 6 17.24 -1.74 -2.91
C GLU A 6 16.02 -0.82 -2.81
N LEU A 7 15.54 -0.33 -3.95
CA LEU A 7 14.32 0.48 -4.01
C LEU A 7 13.11 -0.28 -3.45
N ARG A 8 12.99 -1.58 -3.77
CA ARG A 8 11.96 -2.45 -3.21
C ARG A 8 11.99 -2.46 -1.69
N ARG A 9 13.18 -2.71 -1.11
CA ARG A 9 13.35 -2.77 0.34
C ARG A 9 12.99 -1.44 0.99
N GLU A 10 13.44 -0.34 0.40
CA GLU A 10 13.17 1.00 0.91
C GLU A 10 11.67 1.33 0.90
N ILE A 11 10.97 1.03 -0.19
CA ILE A 11 9.52 1.27 -0.30
C ILE A 11 8.75 0.37 0.67
N VAL A 12 9.08 -0.92 0.77
CA VAL A 12 8.41 -1.83 1.71
C VAL A 12 8.62 -1.38 3.16
N LEU A 13 9.84 -0.95 3.51
CA LEU A 13 10.12 -0.39 4.82
C LEU A 13 9.28 0.87 5.08
N ALA A 14 9.23 1.80 4.13
CA ALA A 14 8.44 3.02 4.25
C ALA A 14 6.93 2.75 4.34
N VAL A 15 6.41 1.77 3.58
CA VAL A 15 5.00 1.32 3.63
C VAL A 15 4.64 0.84 5.03
N SER A 16 5.52 0.07 5.69
CA SER A 16 5.25 -0.42 7.05
C SER A 16 5.18 0.71 8.10
N GLN A 17 5.95 1.78 7.91
CA GLN A 17 6.01 2.92 8.82
C GLN A 17 4.91 3.97 8.57
N SER A 18 4.38 4.02 7.35
CA SER A 18 3.37 5.01 6.96
C SER A 18 1.97 4.63 7.38
N LYS A 19 1.15 5.66 7.63
CA LYS A 19 -0.31 5.54 7.83
C LYS A 19 -1.09 5.59 6.51
N SER A 20 -0.43 6.01 5.42
CA SER A 20 -1.04 6.15 4.09
C SER A 20 -0.24 5.35 3.06
N PRO A 21 -0.25 4.00 3.17
CA PRO A 21 0.57 3.14 2.33
C PRO A 21 0.23 3.24 0.81
N ARG A 22 -0.97 3.72 0.45
CA ARG A 22 -1.39 3.94 -0.95
C ARG A 22 -0.58 5.00 -1.71
N GLU A 23 0.07 5.94 -1.01
CA GLU A 23 0.81 7.01 -1.67
C GLU A 23 2.09 6.52 -2.38
N PHE A 24 2.66 5.40 -1.90
CA PHE A 24 3.88 4.83 -2.47
C PHE A 24 3.70 4.26 -3.89
N LEU A 25 2.48 3.90 -4.29
CA LEU A 25 2.21 3.49 -5.69
C LEU A 25 2.31 4.65 -6.69
N ARG A 26 2.17 5.89 -6.20
CA ARG A 26 2.24 7.11 -7.02
C ARG A 26 3.60 7.79 -6.91
N ASP A 27 4.58 7.12 -6.29
CA ASP A 27 5.91 7.65 -6.10
C ASP A 27 6.57 8.00 -7.45
N ARG A 28 7.23 9.16 -7.50
CA ARG A 28 7.96 9.62 -8.68
C ARG A 28 9.04 8.62 -9.08
N ARG A 29 9.63 7.90 -8.12
CA ARG A 29 10.65 6.86 -8.34
C ARG A 29 10.14 5.72 -9.23
N LEU A 30 8.90 5.27 -9.04
CA LEU A 30 8.28 4.26 -9.90
C LEU A 30 8.07 4.79 -11.32
N ARG A 31 7.62 6.05 -11.45
CA ARG A 31 7.44 6.69 -12.76
C ARG A 31 8.77 6.83 -13.52
N GLU A 32 9.85 7.20 -12.82
CA GLU A 32 11.20 7.28 -13.39
C GLU A 32 11.70 5.92 -13.89
N LEU A 33 11.42 4.82 -13.19
CA LEU A 33 11.72 3.46 -13.66
C LEU A 33 10.96 3.11 -14.95
N TYR A 34 9.69 3.50 -15.06
CA TYR A 34 8.91 3.33 -16.30
C TYR A 34 9.43 4.19 -17.45
N ASP A 35 9.97 5.38 -17.17
CA ASP A 35 10.60 6.21 -18.18
C ASP A 35 11.97 5.65 -18.61
N GLN A 36 12.73 5.03 -17.70
CA GLN A 36 13.96 4.29 -18.06
C GLN A 36 13.68 3.13 -19.02
N ILE A 37 12.56 2.41 -18.89
CA ILE A 37 12.16 1.36 -19.85
C ILE A 37 12.17 1.89 -21.29
N LYS A 38 11.68 3.12 -21.51
CA LYS A 38 11.60 3.73 -22.84
C LYS A 38 12.98 3.95 -23.45
N SER A 39 13.99 4.20 -22.61
CA SER A 39 15.38 4.41 -23.03
C SER A 39 16.16 3.12 -23.29
N LEU A 40 15.69 1.96 -22.80
CA LEU A 40 16.41 0.69 -22.94
C LEU A 40 16.21 0.03 -24.32
N PRO A 41 17.15 -0.82 -24.78
CA PRO A 41 16.99 -1.61 -25.98
C PRO A 41 15.83 -2.63 -25.87
N PRO A 42 15.17 -3.02 -26.99
CA PRO A 42 14.06 -3.97 -26.97
C PRO A 42 14.35 -5.30 -26.27
N VAL A 43 15.60 -5.77 -26.35
CA VAL A 43 16.08 -7.02 -25.73
C VAL A 43 16.04 -6.94 -24.19
N GLU A 44 16.34 -5.77 -23.62
CA GLU A 44 16.37 -5.57 -22.17
C GLU A 44 15.03 -5.07 -21.62
N ARG A 45 14.18 -4.47 -22.46
CA ARG A 45 12.83 -4.01 -22.08
C ARG A 45 11.93 -5.13 -21.55
N GLY A 46 12.01 -6.32 -22.13
CA GLY A 46 11.21 -7.48 -21.71
C GLY A 46 11.46 -7.88 -20.26
N PRO A 47 12.68 -8.30 -19.88
CA PRO A 47 13.00 -8.67 -18.51
C PRO A 47 12.85 -7.50 -17.53
N PHE A 48 13.27 -6.28 -17.91
CA PHE A 48 13.18 -5.10 -17.04
C PHE A 48 11.72 -4.69 -16.77
N GLY A 49 10.85 -4.74 -17.78
CA GLY A 49 9.42 -4.49 -17.61
C GLY A 49 8.74 -5.53 -16.72
N LYS A 50 9.16 -6.80 -16.81
CA LYS A 50 8.68 -7.85 -15.90
C LYS A 50 9.09 -7.57 -14.45
N GLN A 51 10.35 -7.21 -14.21
CA GLN A 51 10.84 -6.85 -12.87
C GLN A 51 10.08 -5.67 -12.27
N ILE A 52 9.75 -4.65 -13.06
CA ILE A 52 8.97 -3.49 -12.59
C ILE A 52 7.52 -3.89 -12.24
N ASN A 53 6.90 -4.75 -13.04
CA ASN A 53 5.56 -5.25 -12.74
C ASN A 53 5.56 -6.13 -11.48
N GLU A 54 6.57 -6.99 -11.30
CA GLU A 54 6.76 -7.79 -10.09
C GLU A 54 6.98 -6.90 -8.86
N LEU A 55 7.78 -5.83 -9.00
CA LEU A 55 8.00 -4.83 -7.96
C LEU A 55 6.68 -4.15 -7.57
N LYS A 56 5.89 -3.71 -8.56
CA LYS A 56 4.58 -3.09 -8.33
C LYS A 56 3.65 -4.05 -7.58
N GLN A 57 3.55 -5.31 -8.01
CA GLN A 57 2.72 -6.31 -7.34
C GLN A 57 3.17 -6.55 -5.89
N ALA A 58 4.47 -6.63 -5.64
CA ALA A 58 5.00 -6.82 -4.30
C ALA A 58 4.68 -5.62 -3.38
N ILE A 59 4.75 -4.39 -3.92
CA ILE A 59 4.37 -3.17 -3.19
C ILE A 59 2.86 -3.16 -2.92
N GLU A 60 2.02 -3.48 -3.91
CA GLU A 60 0.55 -3.56 -3.74
C GLU A 60 0.17 -4.56 -2.65
N GLN A 61 0.76 -5.76 -2.65
CA GLN A 61 0.53 -6.74 -1.58
C GLN A 61 0.95 -6.23 -0.20
N ALA A 62 2.12 -5.59 -0.08
CA ALA A 62 2.57 -5.03 1.20
C ALA A 62 1.63 -3.91 1.70
N ILE A 63 1.10 -3.10 0.77
CA ILE A 63 0.14 -2.04 1.07
C ILE A 63 -1.19 -2.64 1.55
N ASP A 64 -1.72 -3.63 0.85
CA ASP A 64 -3.01 -4.26 1.20
C ASP A 64 -2.93 -4.92 2.58
N VAL A 65 -1.85 -5.65 2.87
CA VAL A 65 -1.61 -6.22 4.21
C VAL A 65 -1.59 -5.11 5.28
N ARG A 66 -0.89 -4.00 5.02
CA ARG A 66 -0.81 -2.89 5.97
C ARG A 66 -2.13 -2.16 6.16
N LEU A 67 -2.91 -1.98 5.09
CA LEU A 67 -4.25 -1.38 5.15
C LEU A 67 -5.19 -2.26 5.97
N GLU A 68 -5.17 -3.58 5.76
CA GLU A 68 -6.00 -4.51 6.50
C GLU A 68 -5.66 -4.51 8.01
N GLU A 69 -4.38 -4.38 8.36
CA GLU A 69 -3.96 -4.18 9.75
C GLU A 69 -4.49 -2.87 10.34
N LEU A 70 -4.36 -1.76 9.62
CA LEU A 70 -4.82 -0.45 10.08
C LEU A 70 -6.35 -0.43 10.26
N GLU A 71 -7.10 -1.02 9.32
CA GLU A 71 -8.56 -1.08 9.34
C GLU A 71 -9.08 -1.94 10.50
N LYS A 72 -8.39 -3.06 10.83
CA LYS A 72 -8.72 -3.88 12.00
C LYS A 72 -8.50 -3.16 13.33
N VAL A 73 -7.51 -2.28 13.41
CA VAL A 73 -7.18 -1.55 14.65
C VAL A 73 -8.15 -0.38 14.91
N ASP A 74 -8.74 0.22 13.87
CA ASP A 74 -9.59 1.41 14.01
C ASP A 74 -11.03 1.11 14.47
N LEU A 75 -11.45 -0.16 14.48
CA LEU A 75 -12.78 -0.54 14.97
C LEU A 75 -12.82 -0.53 16.51
N LYS A 76 -13.22 0.61 17.08
CA LYS A 76 -13.58 0.69 18.50
C LYS A 76 -14.73 -0.28 18.80
N PRO A 77 -14.60 -1.15 19.83
CA PRO A 77 -15.74 -1.92 20.34
C PRO A 77 -16.87 -0.98 20.73
N ILE A 78 -18.08 -1.26 20.21
CA ILE A 78 -19.29 -0.57 20.65
C ILE A 78 -19.58 -1.01 22.09
N ASP A 79 -19.72 -0.05 23.00
CA ASP A 79 -20.09 -0.34 24.38
C ASP A 79 -21.57 -0.72 24.45
N VAL A 80 -21.84 -2.02 24.52
CA VAL A 80 -23.17 -2.61 24.60
C VAL A 80 -23.77 -2.57 26.02
N THR A 81 -23.11 -1.93 26.98
CA THR A 81 -23.57 -1.87 28.38
C THR A 81 -24.48 -0.68 28.70
N ALA A 82 -24.77 0.18 27.72
CA ALA A 82 -25.71 1.28 27.92
C ALA A 82 -27.13 0.71 28.21
N PRO A 83 -27.71 0.96 29.40
CA PRO A 83 -29.06 0.51 29.70
C PRO A 83 -30.04 1.16 28.73
N MET A 84 -30.89 0.36 28.10
CA MET A 84 -31.99 0.85 27.27
C MET A 84 -32.87 1.77 28.12
N ASP A 85 -33.00 3.02 27.70
CA ASP A 85 -33.87 4.01 28.35
C ASP A 85 -35.32 3.49 28.35
N VAL A 86 -36.01 3.64 29.48
CA VAL A 86 -37.38 3.14 29.65
C VAL A 86 -38.34 3.99 28.83
N ASN A 87 -39.05 3.33 27.91
CA ASN A 87 -40.04 3.96 27.06
C ASN A 87 -41.11 4.64 27.93
N SER A 88 -41.10 5.97 28.00
CA SER A 88 -42.08 6.72 28.79
C SER A 88 -43.49 6.48 28.24
N PRO A 89 -44.45 6.00 29.06
CA PRO A 89 -45.82 5.83 28.59
C PRO A 89 -46.43 7.21 28.32
N LYS A 90 -46.91 7.42 27.09
CA LYS A 90 -47.61 8.63 26.68
C LYS A 90 -48.99 8.65 27.34
N ALA A 91 -49.29 9.77 28.01
CA ALA A 91 -50.59 10.06 28.64
C ALA A 91 -51.74 10.08 27.63
#